data_AF-A0AA89NIK0-F1
#
_entry.id   AF-A0AA89NIK0-F1
#
_cell.length_a   1.000
_cell.length_b   1.000
_cell.length_c   1.000
_cell.angle_alpha   90.00
_cell.angle_beta   90.00
_cell.angle_gamma   90.00
#
_symmetry.space_group_name_H-M   'P 1'
#
loop_
_entity.id
_entity.type
_entity.pdbx_description
1 polymer ?
#
loop_
_entity_poly.entity_id
_entity_poly.type
_entity_poly.pdbx_seq_one_letter_code
_entity_poly.pdbx_strand_id
1 'polypeptide(L)' 'MHFENQYVPAYYVFDAEGKLRHFQAGGSGMKMLEKRVNRVLEENEKTQQ' A
#
# COMPACT_ATOMS: atom_id res chain seq x y z
N MET A 1 -1.01 0.20 -17.37
CA MET A 1 -0.21 0.71 -16.23
C MET A 1 1.19 0.15 -16.38
N HIS A 2 2.18 1.00 -16.60
CA HIS A 2 3.59 0.59 -16.58
C HIS A 2 4.16 1.04 -15.23
N PHE A 3 4.70 0.10 -14.45
CA PHE A 3 5.33 0.40 -13.17
C PHE A 3 6.84 0.47 -13.38
N GLU A 4 7.45 1.64 -13.17
CA GLU A 4 8.89 1.88 -13.38
C GLU A 4 9.72 1.36 -12.19
N ASN A 5 9.54 0.09 -11.84
CA ASN A 5 10.23 -0.52 -10.72
C ASN A 5 11.70 -0.77 -11.06
N GLN A 6 12.61 -0.03 -10.41
CA GLN A 6 14.05 -0.19 -10.60
C GLN A 6 14.66 -1.26 -9.66
N TYR A 7 13.94 -1.65 -8.60
CA TYR A 7 14.39 -2.60 -7.59
C TYR A 7 13.27 -3.56 -7.18
N VAL A 8 13.62 -4.81 -6.88
CA VAL A 8 12.70 -5.86 -6.44
C VAL A 8 13.09 -6.44 -5.08
N PRO A 9 12.13 -6.87 -4.24
CA PRO A 9 10.68 -6.73 -4.42
C PRO A 9 10.21 -5.27 -4.28
N ALA A 10 9.04 -4.93 -4.82
CA ALA A 10 8.37 -3.67 -4.48
C ALA A 10 6.88 -3.87 -4.27
N TYR A 11 6.32 -3.05 -3.39
CA TYR A 11 4.97 -3.15 -2.88
C TYR A 11 4.23 -1.83 -3.11
N TYR A 12 3.03 -1.91 -3.68
CA TYR A 12 2.13 -0.79 -3.92
C TYR A 12 0.83 -1.04 -3.16
N VAL A 13 0.40 -0.06 -2.36
CA VAL A 13 -0.85 -0.13 -1.57
C VAL A 13 -1.80 0.93 -2.10
N PHE A 14 -2.97 0.51 -2.54
CA PHE A 14 -4.05 1.37 -3.01
C PHE A 14 -5.23 1.32 -2.04
N ASP A 15 -5.98 2.41 -1.94
CA ASP A 15 -7.28 2.38 -1.27
C ASP A 15 -8.40 1.91 -2.22
N ALA A 16 -9.63 1.83 -1.70
CA ALA A 16 -10.78 1.33 -2.43
C ALA A 16 -11.23 2.24 -3.59
N GLU A 17 -10.82 3.50 -3.60
CA GLU A 17 -11.04 4.42 -4.71
C GLU A 17 -9.96 4.26 -5.81
N GLY A 18 -9.00 3.35 -5.61
CA GLY A 18 -7.91 3.09 -6.53
C GLY A 18 -6.77 4.10 -6.42
N LYS A 19 -6.71 4.91 -5.35
CA LYS A 19 -5.65 5.90 -5.14
C LYS A 19 -4.45 5.25 -4.47
N LEU A 20 -3.24 5.53 -4.97
CA LEU A 20 -2.00 5.04 -4.38
C LEU A 20 -1.76 5.70 -3.01
N ARG A 21 -1.63 4.88 -1.97
CA ARG A 21 -1.42 5.30 -0.57
C ARG A 21 -0.01 5.02 -0.07
N HIS A 22 0.64 4.00 -0.61
CA HIS A 22 2.01 3.68 -0.24
C HIS A 22 2.75 2.97 -1.37
N PHE A 23 4.02 3.28 -1.52
CA PHE A 23 4.96 2.56 -2.36
C PHE A 23 6.24 2.29 -1.56
N GLN A 24 6.76 1.07 -1.68
CA GLN A 24 8.00 0.64 -1.05
C GLN A 24 8.78 -0.25 -2.01
N ALA A 25 10.06 0.07 -2.23
CA ALA A 25 11.01 -0.79 -2.94
C ALA A 25 12.00 -1.41 -1.96
N GLY A 26 12.36 -2.67 -2.20
CA GLY A 26 13.21 -3.48 -1.33
C GLY A 26 12.44 -4.33 -0.32
N GLY A 27 13.06 -5.42 0.13
CA GLY A 27 12.45 -6.41 1.03
C GLY A 27 12.50 -6.06 2.52
N SER A 28 13.21 -5.00 2.92
CA SER A 28 13.27 -4.56 4.32
C SER A 28 12.07 -3.67 4.64
N GLY A 29 11.31 -4.00 5.70
CA GLY A 29 10.20 -3.16 6.17
C GLY A 29 8.80 -3.79 6.10
N MET A 30 8.67 -5.12 6.07
CA MET A 30 7.38 -5.82 6.05
C MET A 30 6.43 -5.38 7.18
N LYS A 31 6.94 -5.12 8.38
CA LYS A 31 6.14 -4.59 9.50
C LYS A 31 5.54 -3.19 9.21
N MET A 32 6.23 -2.36 8.43
CA MET A 32 5.69 -1.06 8.02
C MET A 32 4.64 -1.21 6.92
N LEU A 33 4.86 -2.13 5.98
CA LEU A 33 3.88 -2.46 4.95
C LEU A 33 2.57 -2.93 5.58
N GLU A 34 2.63 -3.89 6.51
CA GLU A 34 1.48 -4.41 7.25
C GLU A 34 0.69 -3.28 7.95
N LYS A 35 1.39 -2.37 8.65
CA LYS A 35 0.76 -1.21 9.28
C LYS A 35 0.04 -0.29 8.28
N ARG A 36 0.59 -0.12 7.07
CA ARG A 36 -0.02 0.72 6.03
C ARG A 36 -1.25 0.05 5.43
N VAL A 37 -1.24 -1.27 5.26
CA VAL A 37 -2.41 -2.04 4.82
C VAL A 37 -3.55 -1.90 5.84
N ASN A 38 -3.27 -2.14 7.12
CA ASN A 38 -4.30 -2.04 8.17
C ASN A 38 -4.93 -0.65 8.22
N ARG A 39 -4.13 0.41 8.05
CA ARG A 39 -4.67 1.77 8.00
C ARG A 39 -5.63 2.01 6.83
N VAL A 40 -5.34 1.46 5.65
CA VAL A 40 -6.24 1.60 4.49
C VAL A 40 -7.56 0.84 4.72
N LEU A 41 -7.51 -0.32 5.38
CA LEU A 41 -8.70 -1.08 5.75
C LEU A 41 -9.55 -0.33 6.78
N GLU A 42 -8.95 0.19 7.86
CA GLU A 42 -9.65 0.99 8.86
C GLU A 42 -10.31 2.25 8.26
N GLU A 43 -9.65 2.91 7.30
CA GLU A 43 -10.22 4.05 6.57
C GLU A 43 -11.44 3.61 5.75
N ASN A 44 -11.39 2.44 5.11
CA ASN A 44 -12.52 1.90 4.35
C ASN A 44 -13.73 1.59 5.24
N GLU A 45 -13.52 0.93 6.38
CA GLU A 45 -14.59 0.58 7.32
C GLU A 45 -15.31 1.80 7.91
N LYS A 46 -14.58 2.92 8.07
CA LYS A 46 -15.16 4.19 8.54
C LYS A 46 -15.98 4.90 7.46
N THR A 47 -15.64 4.73 6.19
CA THR A 47 -16.39 5.35 5.07
C THR A 47 -17.71 4.61 4.79
N GLN A 48 -17.85 3.35 5.22
CA GLN A 48 -19.06 2.55 5.04
C GLN A 48 -20.07 2.64 6.20
N GLN A 49 -19.75 3.40 7.26
CA GLN A 49 -20.66 3.74 8.36
C GLN A 49 -21.28 5.12 8.16
#